data_AF-A0A7V6NJV3-F1
#
_entry.id   AF-A0A7V6NJV3-F1
#
_cell.length_a   1.000
_cell.length_b   1.000
_cell.length_c   1.000
_cell.angle_alpha   90.00
_cell.angle_beta   90.00
_cell.angle_gamma   90.00
#
_symmetry.space_group_name_H-M   'P 1'
#
loop_
_entity.id
_entity.type
_entity.pdbx_description
1 polymer ?
#
loop_
_entity_poly.entity_id
_entity_poly.type
_entity_poly.pdbx_seq_one_letter_code
_entity_poly.pdbx_strand_id
1 'polypeptide(L)'
;MEFLDHMERPPFTVGEKKTIIDPGDWLSTETMGLIVEGKIKAVQDPDRCMKENDEMISQYQAFKESEEYSALSLIKIFEKTKDQLQQRGYYEVAIPLIRKMSPDYNEYYLKLLSANEKFISDGKIIENN
;
A
#
# COMPACT_ATOMS: atom_id res chain seq x y z
N MET A 1 -0.78 18.99 12.36
CA MET A 1 0.21 19.00 11.27
C MET A 1 1.62 18.74 11.78
N GLU A 2 2.00 19.27 12.95
CA GLU A 2 3.35 19.10 13.54
C GLU A 2 3.91 17.67 13.53
N PHE A 3 3.09 16.63 13.73
CA PHE A 3 3.57 15.24 13.71
C PHE A 3 4.26 14.87 12.37
N LEU A 4 3.66 15.22 11.23
CA LEU A 4 4.23 14.89 9.91
C LEU A 4 5.46 15.74 9.60
N ASP A 5 5.48 16.98 10.07
CA ASP A 5 6.59 17.92 9.87
C ASP A 5 7.88 17.46 10.56
N HIS A 6 7.77 16.63 11.60
CA HIS A 6 8.88 16.05 12.35
C HIS A 6 9.23 14.61 11.95
N MET A 7 8.53 14.02 10.97
CA MET A 7 8.92 12.69 10.48
C MET A 7 10.20 12.78 9.65
N GLU A 8 11.29 12.24 10.18
CA GLU A 8 12.51 12.11 9.41
C GLU A 8 12.34 11.05 8.31
N ARG A 9 13.03 11.28 7.20
CA ARG A 9 13.08 10.32 6.10
C ARG A 9 13.77 9.03 6.56
N PRO A 10 13.27 7.84 6.16
CA PRO A 10 14.01 6.61 6.35
C PRO A 10 15.45 6.72 5.83
N PRO A 11 16.43 6.10 6.52
CA PRO A 11 17.85 6.24 6.16
C PRO A 11 18.18 5.39 4.92
N PHE A 12 17.72 5.82 3.74
CA PHE A 12 17.96 5.12 2.48
C PHE A 12 19.42 5.22 2.04
N THR A 13 19.98 4.10 1.56
CA THR A 13 21.30 4.06 0.93
C THR A 13 21.29 4.81 -0.41
N VAL A 14 22.46 5.09 -0.97
CA VAL A 14 22.57 5.72 -2.31
C VAL A 14 21.89 4.85 -3.39
N GLY A 15 22.05 3.52 -3.31
CA GLY A 15 21.41 2.58 -4.22
C GLY A 15 19.88 2.61 -4.12
N GLU A 16 19.34 2.57 -2.89
CA GLU A 16 17.90 2.64 -2.64
C GLU A 16 17.31 3.97 -3.15
N LYS A 17 17.98 5.10 -2.91
CA LYS A 17 17.56 6.41 -3.42
C LYS A 17 17.48 6.44 -4.94
N LYS A 18 18.43 5.82 -5.64
CA LYS A 18 18.41 5.74 -7.10
C LYS A 18 17.17 4.99 -7.59
N THR A 19 16.84 3.85 -6.97
CA THR A 19 15.63 3.07 -7.29
C THR A 19 14.34 3.87 -7.06
N ILE A 20 14.30 4.74 -6.05
CA ILE A 20 13.11 5.56 -5.74
C ILE A 20 12.97 6.74 -6.72
N ILE A 21 14.06 7.41 -7.06
CA ILE A 21 14.04 8.68 -7.81
C ILE A 21 13.87 8.44 -9.32
N ASP A 22 14.32 7.30 -9.82
CA ASP A 22 14.23 6.93 -11.23
C ASP A 22 13.35 5.68 -11.39
N PRO A 23 12.02 5.80 -11.19
CA PRO A 23 11.12 4.68 -11.40
C PRO A 23 11.02 4.33 -12.90
N GLY A 24 11.41 5.22 -13.80
CA GLY A 24 11.18 5.09 -15.24
C GLY A 24 9.74 5.46 -15.65
N ASP A 25 9.44 5.31 -16.94
CA ASP A 25 8.20 5.81 -17.57
C ASP A 25 6.91 5.16 -17.06
N TRP A 26 6.99 4.01 -16.38
CA TRP A 26 5.81 3.32 -15.87
C TRP A 26 5.11 4.08 -14.72
N LEU A 27 5.81 4.98 -14.01
CA LEU A 27 5.25 5.78 -12.92
C LEU A 27 4.86 7.20 -13.38
N SER A 28 4.25 7.32 -14.55
CA SER A 28 3.68 8.59 -15.03
C SER A 28 2.44 9.00 -14.22
N THR A 29 2.05 10.28 -14.31
CA THR A 29 0.81 10.78 -13.69
C THR A 29 -0.43 10.07 -14.24
N GLU A 30 -0.42 9.72 -15.52
CA GLU A 30 -1.50 8.95 -16.16
C GLU A 30 -1.62 7.56 -15.56
N THR A 31 -0.49 6.83 -15.45
CA THR A 31 -0.48 5.51 -14.80
C THR A 31 -0.93 5.61 -13.35
N MET A 32 -0.51 6.65 -12.62
CA MET A 32 -0.94 6.87 -11.25
C MET A 32 -2.45 7.08 -11.14
N GLY A 33 -3.04 7.84 -12.08
CA GLY A 33 -4.48 8.03 -12.17
C GLY A 33 -5.25 6.72 -12.36
N LEU A 34 -4.78 5.88 -13.27
CA LEU A 34 -5.36 4.55 -13.52
C LEU A 34 -5.26 3.63 -12.29
N ILE A 35 -4.12 3.65 -11.60
CA ILE A 35 -3.92 2.88 -10.36
C ILE A 35 -4.90 3.36 -9.27
N VAL A 36 -5.05 4.67 -9.08
CA VAL A 36 -5.98 5.23 -8.09
C VAL A 36 -7.42 4.87 -8.41
N GLU A 37 -7.83 4.98 -9.67
CA GLU A 37 -9.18 4.60 -10.11
C GLU A 37 -9.44 3.10 -9.86
N GLY A 38 -8.50 2.24 -10.21
CA GLY A 38 -8.57 0.80 -9.94
C GLY A 38 -8.72 0.49 -8.45
N LYS A 39 -7.95 1.16 -7.59
CA LYS A 39 -8.05 1.01 -6.13
C LYS A 39 -9.40 1.46 -5.58
N ILE A 40 -9.94 2.58 -6.08
CA ILE A 40 -11.26 3.07 -5.67
C ILE A 40 -12.34 2.05 -6.07
N LYS A 41 -12.31 1.54 -7.30
CA LYS A 41 -13.26 0.52 -7.78
C LYS A 41 -13.19 -0.76 -6.94
N ALA A 42 -11.97 -1.22 -6.62
CA ALA A 42 -11.76 -2.40 -5.78
C ALA A 42 -12.36 -2.25 -4.36
N VAL A 43 -12.30 -1.05 -3.79
CA VAL A 43 -12.89 -0.75 -2.48
C VAL A 43 -14.42 -0.59 -2.55
N GLN A 44 -14.95 -0.08 -3.66
CA GLN A 44 -16.39 0.11 -3.86
C GLN A 44 -17.13 -1.22 -4.08
N ASP A 45 -16.50 -2.17 -4.77
CA ASP A 45 -17.07 -3.49 -5.05
C ASP A 45 -15.99 -4.59 -4.91
N PRO A 46 -15.64 -4.97 -3.66
CA PRO A 46 -14.61 -5.95 -3.40
C PRO A 46 -14.96 -7.33 -3.97
N ASP A 47 -16.24 -7.73 -3.93
CA ASP A 47 -16.69 -9.04 -4.40
C ASP A 47 -16.46 -9.18 -5.92
N ARG A 48 -16.83 -8.14 -6.69
CA ARG A 48 -16.55 -8.08 -8.12
C ARG A 48 -15.05 -8.05 -8.40
N CYS A 49 -14.29 -7.23 -7.67
CA CYS A 49 -12.84 -7.14 -7.81
C CYS A 49 -12.17 -8.51 -7.62
N MET A 50 -12.53 -9.24 -6.56
CA MET A 50 -11.99 -10.57 -6.28
C MET A 50 -12.33 -11.60 -7.33
N LYS A 51 -13.50 -11.49 -7.96
CA LYS A 51 -13.94 -12.38 -9.04
C LYS A 51 -13.21 -12.07 -10.35
N GLU A 52 -13.11 -10.79 -10.72
CA GLU A 52 -12.48 -10.37 -11.97
C GLU A 52 -10.95 -10.58 -11.94
N ASN A 53 -10.33 -10.57 -10.77
CA ASN A 53 -8.87 -10.65 -10.60
C ASN A 53 -8.40 -11.96 -9.93
N ASP A 54 -9.24 -12.99 -9.81
CA ASP A 54 -8.96 -14.21 -9.04
C ASP A 54 -7.62 -14.88 -9.41
N GLU A 55 -7.40 -15.11 -10.71
CA GLU A 55 -6.19 -15.73 -11.23
C GLU A 55 -4.95 -14.87 -10.94
N MET A 56 -5.04 -13.58 -11.24
CA MET A 56 -3.98 -12.60 -11.00
C MET A 56 -3.61 -12.50 -9.52
N ILE A 57 -4.60 -12.49 -8.62
CA ILE A 57 -4.39 -12.48 -7.17
C ILE A 57 -3.66 -13.76 -6.74
N SER A 58 -4.11 -14.92 -7.21
CA SER A 58 -3.51 -16.21 -6.86
C SER A 58 -2.05 -16.32 -7.32
N GLN A 59 -1.76 -15.91 -8.56
CA GLN A 59 -0.40 -15.87 -9.10
C GLN A 59 0.48 -14.90 -8.30
N TYR A 60 -0.05 -13.73 -7.93
CA TYR A 60 0.68 -12.74 -7.16
C TYR A 60 0.98 -13.21 -5.72
N GLN A 61 0.03 -13.89 -5.05
CA GLN A 61 0.29 -14.46 -3.72
C GLN A 61 1.40 -15.51 -3.78
N ALA A 62 1.36 -16.42 -4.76
CA ALA A 62 2.42 -17.41 -4.95
C ALA A 62 3.78 -16.74 -5.24
N PHE A 63 3.79 -15.66 -6.03
CA PHE A 63 5.00 -14.88 -6.27
C PHE A 63 5.54 -14.22 -5.00
N LYS A 64 4.67 -13.68 -4.12
CA LYS A 64 5.10 -13.08 -2.84
C LYS A 64 5.82 -14.05 -1.90
N GLU A 65 5.51 -15.34 -1.99
CA GLU A 65 6.17 -16.39 -1.20
C GLU A 65 7.51 -16.85 -1.81
N SER A 66 7.85 -16.36 -3.01
CA SER A 66 9.08 -16.75 -3.69
C SER A 66 10.33 -16.04 -3.15
N GLU A 67 11.47 -16.69 -3.31
CA GLU A 67 12.78 -16.07 -3.06
C GLU A 67 13.02 -14.89 -4.00
N GLU A 68 12.50 -14.94 -5.24
CA GLU A 68 12.63 -13.86 -6.22
C GLU A 68 12.02 -12.56 -5.69
N TYR A 69 10.80 -12.62 -5.14
CA TYR A 69 10.12 -11.45 -4.57
C TYR A 69 10.93 -10.84 -3.41
N SER A 70 11.35 -11.65 -2.44
CA SER A 70 12.12 -11.16 -1.29
C SER A 70 13.52 -10.61 -1.66
N ALA A 71 14.09 -11.08 -2.78
CA ALA A 71 15.37 -10.59 -3.28
C ALA A 71 15.29 -9.20 -3.92
N LEU A 72 14.12 -8.79 -4.42
CA LEU A 72 13.92 -7.51 -5.11
C LEU A 72 14.29 -6.32 -4.22
N SER A 73 15.10 -5.41 -4.78
CA SER A 73 15.50 -4.16 -4.11
C SER A 73 14.28 -3.32 -3.67
N LEU A 74 13.25 -3.28 -4.51
CA LEU A 74 12.03 -2.52 -4.21
C LEU A 74 11.30 -3.05 -2.96
N ILE A 75 11.29 -4.37 -2.76
CA ILE A 75 10.66 -4.98 -1.58
C ILE A 75 11.43 -4.64 -0.31
N LYS A 76 12.77 -4.65 -0.36
CA LYS A 76 13.61 -4.21 0.76
C LYS A 76 13.38 -2.75 1.14
N ILE A 77 13.21 -1.88 0.14
CA ILE A 77 12.87 -0.46 0.34
C ILE A 77 11.49 -0.32 0.98
N PHE A 78 10.50 -1.09 0.50
CA PHE A 78 9.14 -1.09 1.01
C PHE A 78 9.09 -1.51 2.49
N GLU A 79 9.68 -2.65 2.86
CA GLU A 79 9.70 -3.14 4.24
C GLU A 79 10.40 -2.15 5.18
N LYS A 80 11.56 -1.62 4.78
CA LYS A 80 12.28 -0.60 5.54
C LYS A 80 11.44 0.67 5.77
N THR A 81 10.60 1.03 4.80
CA THR A 81 9.68 2.17 4.93
C THR A 81 8.53 1.82 5.86
N LYS A 82 7.94 0.63 5.73
CA LYS A 82 6.87 0.11 6.60
C LYS A 82 7.30 0.15 8.07
N ASP A 83 8.46 -0.42 8.37
CA ASP A 83 9.02 -0.49 9.72
C ASP A 83 9.22 0.90 10.33
N GLN A 84 9.75 1.85 9.54
CA GLN A 84 9.95 3.22 9.99
C GLN A 84 8.63 3.94 10.28
N LEU A 85 7.62 3.77 9.42
CA LEU A 85 6.30 4.36 9.64
C LEU A 85 5.64 3.81 10.89
N GLN A 86 5.74 2.50 11.12
CA GLN A 86 5.24 1.84 12.32
C GLN A 86 5.96 2.31 13.59
N GLN A 87 7.30 2.31 13.59
CA GLN A 87 8.09 2.76 14.75
C GLN A 87 7.85 4.22 15.12
N ARG A 88 7.53 5.07 14.15
CA ARG A 88 7.30 6.50 14.37
C ARG A 88 5.85 6.83 14.73
N GLY A 89 4.95 5.85 14.78
CA GLY A 89 3.55 6.07 15.15
C GLY A 89 2.70 6.62 14.01
N TYR A 90 3.09 6.44 12.73
CA TYR A 90 2.35 6.98 11.60
C TYR A 90 0.92 6.43 11.54
N TYR A 91 0.75 5.12 11.75
CA TYR A 91 -0.56 4.48 11.69
C TYR A 91 -1.44 4.85 12.89
N GLU A 92 -0.84 5.06 14.06
CA GLU A 92 -1.50 5.34 15.33
C GLU A 92 -1.82 6.83 15.53
N VAL A 93 -1.01 7.72 14.95
CA VAL A 93 -1.11 9.17 15.16
C VAL A 93 -1.50 9.90 13.88
N ALA A 94 -0.74 9.75 12.79
CA ALA A 94 -1.00 10.50 11.56
C ALA A 94 -2.30 10.10 10.88
N ILE A 95 -2.55 8.81 10.67
CA ILE A 95 -3.77 8.35 9.97
C ILE A 95 -5.05 8.83 10.67
N PRO A 96 -5.22 8.69 12.01
CA PRO A 96 -6.39 9.25 12.71
C PRO A 96 -6.53 10.76 12.57
N LEU A 97 -5.42 11.51 12.59
CA LEU A 97 -5.45 12.95 12.38
C LEU A 97 -5.91 13.31 10.96
N ILE A 98 -5.39 12.62 9.93
CA ILE A 98 -5.79 12.84 8.54
C ILE A 98 -7.29 12.55 8.36
N ARG A 99 -7.78 11.44 8.92
CA ARG A 99 -9.21 11.09 8.93
C ARG A 99 -10.07 12.17 9.59
N LYS A 100 -9.60 12.77 10.69
CA LYS A 100 -10.31 13.86 11.37
C LYS A 100 -10.34 15.15 10.52
N MET A 101 -9.28 15.41 9.76
CA MET A 101 -9.16 16.63 8.93
C MET A 101 -9.89 16.51 7.59
N SER A 102 -10.10 15.30 7.07
CA SER A 102 -10.73 15.06 5.77
C SER A 102 -11.89 14.05 5.90
N PRO A 103 -13.15 14.54 5.86
CA PRO A 103 -14.34 13.67 5.87
C PRO A 103 -14.34 12.65 4.73
N ASP A 104 -14.00 13.07 3.51
CA ASP A 104 -13.96 12.21 2.32
C ASP A 104 -12.93 11.09 2.47
N TYR A 105 -11.74 11.41 3.02
CA TYR A 105 -10.74 10.40 3.31
C TYR A 105 -11.20 9.42 4.40
N ASN A 106 -11.89 9.91 5.43
CA ASN A 106 -12.43 9.03 6.47
C ASN A 106 -13.50 8.09 5.91
N GLU A 107 -14.39 8.56 5.02
CA GLU A 107 -15.37 7.71 4.34
C GLU A 107 -14.67 6.63 3.50
N TYR A 108 -13.69 7.02 2.69
CA TYR A 108 -12.89 6.07 1.92
C TYR A 108 -12.18 5.04 2.82
N TYR A 109 -11.57 5.49 3.91
CA TYR A 109 -10.86 4.62 4.86
C TYR A 109 -11.78 3.58 5.51
N LEU A 110 -13.00 3.97 5.88
CA LEU A 110 -13.99 3.02 6.42
C LEU A 110 -14.41 1.96 5.39
N LYS A 111 -14.60 2.36 4.13
CA LYS A 111 -14.87 1.40 3.04
C LYS A 111 -13.68 0.47 2.82
N LEU A 112 -12.46 1.00 2.88
CA LEU A 112 -11.23 0.23 2.76
C LEU A 112 -11.10 -0.84 3.85
N LEU A 113 -11.43 -0.51 5.11
CA LEU A 113 -11.45 -1.49 6.21
C LEU A 113 -12.45 -2.63 5.95
N SER A 114 -13.68 -2.28 5.55
CA SER A 114 -14.71 -3.28 5.23
C SER A 114 -14.32 -4.16 4.02
N ALA A 115 -13.71 -3.58 2.99
CA ALA A 115 -13.18 -4.34 1.86
C ALA A 115 -12.03 -5.26 2.29
N ASN A 116 -11.14 -4.80 3.16
CA ASN A 116 -10.04 -5.61 3.69
C ASN A 116 -10.54 -6.83 4.48
N GLU A 117 -11.55 -6.66 5.33
CA GLU A 117 -12.18 -7.78 6.05
C GLU A 117 -12.69 -8.86 5.10
N LYS A 118 -13.27 -8.47 3.96
CA LYS A 118 -13.71 -9.41 2.92
C LYS A 118 -12.53 -10.10 2.24
N PHE A 119 -11.50 -9.35 1.85
CA PHE A 119 -10.32 -9.90 1.20
C PHE A 119 -9.59 -10.94 2.06
N ILE A 120 -9.57 -10.73 3.39
CA ILE A 120 -9.02 -11.69 4.36
C ILE A 120 -9.95 -12.90 4.52
N SER A 121 -11.25 -12.67 4.71
CA SER A 121 -12.24 -13.74 4.96
C SER A 121 -12.33 -14.75 3.82
N ASP A 122 -12.20 -14.27 2.58
CA ASP A 122 -12.24 -15.11 1.37
C ASP A 122 -10.90 -15.86 1.12
N GLY A 123 -9.94 -15.75 2.04
CA GLY A 123 -8.68 -16.51 2.03
C GLY A 123 -7.70 -16.12 0.92
N LYS A 124 -7.91 -14.98 0.25
CA LYS A 124 -7.08 -14.54 -0.89
C LYS A 124 -5.95 -13.59 -0.53
N ILE A 125 -5.90 -13.10 0.71
CA ILE A 125 -4.80 -12.27 1.23
C ILE A 125 -4.39 -12.81 2.60
N ILE A 126 -3.10 -13.16 2.74
CA ILE A 126 -2.48 -13.49 4.01
C ILE A 126 -2.12 -12.18 4.72
N GLU A 127 -2.62 -11.98 5.95
CA GLU A 127 -2.19 -10.90 6.84
C GLU A 127 -0.72 -11.11 7.20
N ASN A 128 0.17 -10.32 6.61
CA ASN A 128 1.53 -10.19 7.11
C ASN A 128 1.54 -9.04 8.12
N ASN A 129 1.41 -9.39 9.41
CA ASN A 129 1.71 -8.50 10.54
C ASN A 129 3.12 -7.91 10.38
#